data_AF-A0A6I7WCS8-F1
#
_entry.id   AF-A0A6I7WCS8-F1
#
_cell.length_a   1.000
_cell.length_b   1.000
_cell.length_c   1.000
_cell.angle_alpha   90.00
_cell.angle_beta   90.00
_cell.angle_gamma   90.00
#
_symmetry.space_group_name_H-M   'P 1'
#
loop_
_entity.id
_entity.type
_entity.pdbx_description
1 polymer ?
#
loop_
_entity_poly.entity_id
_entity_poly.type
_entity_poly.pdbx_seq_one_letter_code
_entity_poly.pdbx_strand_id
1 'polypeptide(L)'
;NAETRKTKDINQAELFDLNSWESTVNKIFNANNQNILLEFTATADLTNEQIIEKYRDKIIFDYPLKSFRMDGYSKEVKVLQSDIQPIDRALQALLLSQFRRKIFEKHGWMIKPVILFKSKTIKDSNAFFDEFMTKIKGLTESDLAKIQSNPNLDSNLEKVFYYFQSNQITLENLALELQEEFAENKC
;
A
#
# COMPACT_ATOMS: atom_id res chain seq x y z
N ASN A 1 49.60 6.30 3.54
CA ASN A 1 50.07 5.41 2.44
C ASN A 1 49.87 3.96 2.80
N ALA A 2 48.65 3.45 2.57
CA ALA A 2 48.29 2.05 2.68
C ALA A 2 48.38 1.32 1.32
N GLU A 3 49.10 1.89 0.34
CA GLU A 3 49.13 1.40 -1.04
C GLU A 3 50.24 0.39 -1.34
N THR A 4 50.95 -0.12 -0.33
CA THR A 4 52.04 -1.09 -0.56
C THR A 4 51.92 -2.32 0.33
N ARG A 5 50.84 -3.10 0.18
CA ARG A 5 50.84 -4.52 0.56
C ARG A 5 50.19 -5.36 -0.53
N LYS A 6 50.91 -6.42 -0.91
CA LYS A 6 50.58 -7.36 -1.98
C LYS A 6 49.18 -7.94 -1.77
N THR A 7 48.46 -8.07 -2.88
CA THR A 7 47.09 -8.57 -3.08
C THR A 7 46.77 -9.98 -2.53
N LYS A 8 47.65 -10.58 -1.72
CA LYS A 8 47.54 -11.96 -1.23
C LYS A 8 46.98 -12.10 0.19
N ASP A 9 46.87 -11.02 0.96
CA ASP A 9 46.38 -11.04 2.34
C ASP A 9 45.20 -10.06 2.54
N ILE A 10 44.19 -10.13 1.67
CA ILE A 10 42.94 -9.37 1.84
C ILE A 10 41.91 -10.33 2.44
N ASN A 11 41.44 -10.06 3.65
CA ASN A 11 40.48 -10.92 4.33
C ASN A 11 39.09 -10.81 3.66
N GLN A 12 38.24 -11.84 3.77
CA GLN A 12 36.90 -11.85 3.13
C GLN A 12 36.04 -10.62 3.51
N ALA A 13 36.19 -10.09 4.73
CA ALA A 13 35.53 -8.88 5.18
C ALA A 13 35.99 -7.62 4.41
N GLU A 14 37.29 -7.47 4.14
CA GLU A 14 37.84 -6.35 3.35
C GLU A 14 37.45 -6.47 1.87
N LEU A 15 37.31 -7.69 1.34
CA LEU A 15 36.76 -7.96 0.00
C LEU A 15 35.26 -7.63 -0.09
N PHE A 16 34.50 -7.85 0.97
CA PHE A 16 33.08 -7.50 1.05
C PHE A 16 32.88 -5.98 1.16
N ASP A 17 33.73 -5.33 1.96
CA ASP A 17 33.79 -3.86 2.06
C ASP A 17 34.26 -3.19 0.77
N LEU A 18 35.01 -3.87 -0.10
CA LEU A 18 35.38 -3.33 -1.41
C LEU A 18 34.27 -3.41 -2.46
N ASN A 19 33.33 -4.35 -2.28
CA ASN A 19 32.26 -4.69 -3.24
C ASN A 19 30.85 -4.28 -2.78
N SER A 20 30.73 -3.59 -1.64
CA SER A 20 29.44 -3.03 -1.24
C SER A 20 29.05 -1.85 -2.12
N TRP A 21 27.75 -1.66 -2.30
CA TRP A 21 27.21 -0.46 -2.94
C TRP A 21 27.71 0.82 -2.26
N GLU A 22 27.71 0.84 -0.91
CA GLU A 22 28.17 1.97 -0.10
C GLU A 22 29.65 2.31 -0.34
N SER A 23 30.51 1.29 -0.51
CA SER A 23 31.92 1.48 -0.85
C SER A 23 32.13 2.09 -2.23
N THR A 24 31.35 1.64 -3.21
CA THR A 24 31.41 2.19 -4.58
C THR A 24 30.97 3.65 -4.60
N VAL A 25 29.86 3.97 -3.92
CA VAL A 25 29.36 5.34 -3.78
C VAL A 25 30.42 6.23 -3.11
N ASN A 26 31.04 5.77 -2.02
CA ASN A 26 32.09 6.52 -1.33
C ASN A 26 33.35 6.72 -2.20
N LYS A 27 33.76 5.71 -2.97
CA LYS A 27 34.91 5.86 -3.90
C LYS A 27 34.64 6.93 -4.96
N ILE A 28 33.45 6.92 -5.56
CA ILE A 28 33.05 7.91 -6.56
C ILE A 28 32.98 9.30 -5.91
N PHE A 29 32.31 9.42 -4.76
CA PHE A 29 32.19 10.69 -4.05
C PHE A 29 33.57 11.31 -3.76
N ASN A 30 34.52 10.52 -3.23
CA ASN A 30 35.86 11.00 -2.88
C ASN A 30 36.81 11.17 -4.08
N ALA A 31 36.42 10.80 -5.31
CA ALA A 31 37.30 10.90 -6.48
C ALA A 31 37.57 12.34 -6.94
N ASN A 32 36.71 13.30 -6.58
CA ASN A 32 36.87 14.72 -6.88
C ASN A 32 36.26 15.56 -5.76
N ASN A 33 36.98 16.59 -5.30
CA ASN A 33 36.56 17.48 -4.21
C ASN A 33 35.34 18.37 -4.56
N GLN A 34 34.96 18.46 -5.84
CA GLN A 34 33.75 19.14 -6.30
C GLN A 34 32.52 18.21 -6.36
N ASN A 35 32.69 16.92 -6.08
CA ASN A 35 31.56 15.99 -6.11
C ASN A 35 30.56 16.30 -5.00
N ILE A 36 29.28 16.16 -5.33
CA ILE A 36 28.16 16.30 -4.39
C ILE A 36 27.38 14.99 -4.43
N LEU A 37 27.22 14.36 -3.27
CA LEU A 37 26.35 13.19 -3.09
C LEU A 37 25.04 13.65 -2.44
N LEU A 38 23.93 13.49 -3.16
CA LEU A 38 22.59 13.75 -2.66
C LEU A 38 21.90 12.40 -2.41
N GLU A 39 21.58 12.13 -1.14
CA GLU A 39 20.85 10.93 -0.74
C GLU A 39 19.42 11.29 -0.36
N PHE A 40 18.47 10.47 -0.82
CA PHE A 40 17.07 10.54 -0.44
C PHE A 40 16.70 9.25 0.28
N THR A 41 16.22 9.36 1.51
CA THR A 41 15.80 8.21 2.31
C THR A 41 14.43 8.43 2.90
N ALA A 42 13.54 7.48 2.68
CA ALA A 42 12.19 7.48 3.26
C ALA A 42 12.13 6.70 4.59
N THR A 43 13.24 6.06 4.99
CA THR A 43 13.26 5.07 6.08
C THR A 43 14.38 5.28 7.08
N ALA A 44 15.04 6.44 7.08
CA ALA A 44 15.98 6.78 8.14
C ALA A 44 15.22 6.88 9.47
N ASP A 45 15.46 5.94 10.37
CA ASP A 45 14.92 5.99 11.72
C ASP A 45 15.75 6.96 12.57
N LEU A 46 15.37 8.23 12.50
CA LEU A 46 15.98 9.31 13.29
C LEU A 46 15.60 9.25 14.78
N THR A 47 14.98 8.17 15.27
CA THR A 47 14.83 7.90 16.70
C THR A 47 15.97 7.03 17.25
N ASN A 48 16.71 6.34 16.38
CA ASN A 48 17.85 5.53 16.77
C ASN A 48 19.13 6.37 16.82
N GLU A 49 19.75 6.47 18.00
CA GLU A 49 20.96 7.27 18.24
C GLU A 49 22.13 6.91 17.31
N GLN A 50 22.31 5.63 16.95
CA GLN A 50 23.39 5.21 16.04
C GLN A 50 23.17 5.73 14.61
N ILE A 51 21.91 5.79 14.17
CA ILE A 51 21.54 6.34 12.87
C ILE A 51 21.72 7.86 12.90
N ILE A 52 21.24 8.52 13.95
CA ILE A 52 21.42 9.97 14.12
C ILE A 52 22.89 10.34 14.01
N GLU A 53 23.79 9.65 14.72
CA GLU A 53 25.21 10.00 14.68
C GLU A 53 25.85 9.83 13.29
N LYS A 54 25.40 8.82 12.50
CA LYS A 54 25.86 8.63 11.11
C LYS A 54 25.42 9.75 10.16
N TYR A 55 24.24 10.34 10.41
CA TYR A 55 23.58 11.28 9.49
C TYR A 55 23.52 12.72 10.01
N ARG A 56 23.91 12.99 11.27
CA ARG A 56 23.78 14.29 11.95
C ARG A 56 24.27 15.46 11.09
N ASP A 57 25.46 15.31 10.51
CA ASP A 57 26.10 16.36 9.72
C ASP A 57 25.79 16.29 8.21
N LYS A 58 24.90 15.37 7.81
CA LYS A 58 24.54 15.12 6.40
C LYS A 58 23.08 15.49 6.08
N ILE A 59 22.23 15.64 7.10
CA ILE A 59 20.81 15.96 6.91
C ILE A 59 20.67 17.44 6.57
N ILE A 60 20.30 17.73 5.32
CA ILE A 60 20.02 19.09 4.84
C ILE A 60 18.53 19.44 5.03
N PHE A 61 17.64 18.44 4.95
CA PHE A 61 16.20 18.61 5.11
C PHE A 61 15.57 17.34 5.68
N ASP A 62 14.76 17.48 6.74
CA ASP A 62 13.96 16.40 7.30
C ASP A 62 12.48 16.62 6.96
N TYR A 63 11.91 15.68 6.20
CA TYR A 63 10.54 15.76 5.74
C TYR A 63 9.79 14.45 5.98
N PRO A 64 9.41 14.18 7.23
CA PRO A 64 8.77 12.93 7.59
C PRO A 64 7.36 12.85 6.99
N LEU A 65 6.84 11.62 6.90
CA LEU A 65 5.49 11.34 6.39
C LEU A 65 4.40 12.18 7.09
N LYS A 66 4.59 12.53 8.37
CA LYS A 66 3.68 13.41 9.10
C LYS A 66 3.57 14.80 8.46
N SER A 67 4.69 15.42 8.12
CA SER A 67 4.73 16.73 7.47
C SER A 67 4.18 16.65 6.05
N PHE A 68 4.60 15.63 5.28
CA PHE A 68 4.05 15.33 3.95
C PHE A 68 2.53 15.17 3.94
N ARG A 69 1.96 14.56 4.99
CA ARG A 69 0.51 14.45 5.18
C ARG A 69 -0.14 15.79 5.52
N MET A 70 0.41 16.54 6.48
CA MET A 70 -0.14 17.85 6.88
C MET A 70 -0.15 18.85 5.72
N ASP A 71 0.82 18.76 4.82
CA ASP A 71 0.92 19.62 3.63
C ASP A 71 -0.01 19.17 2.48
N GLY A 72 -0.78 18.09 2.66
CA GLY A 72 -1.79 17.64 1.68
C GLY A 72 -1.25 16.81 0.52
N TYR A 73 0.03 16.43 0.54
CA TYR A 73 0.63 15.59 -0.50
C TYR A 73 0.34 14.09 -0.33
N SER A 74 -0.18 13.68 0.82
CA SER A 74 -0.63 12.31 1.08
C SER A 74 -2.15 12.19 1.09
N LYS A 75 -2.64 11.00 0.74
CA LYS A 75 -4.05 10.64 0.95
C LYS A 75 -4.30 10.42 2.44
N GLU A 76 -5.45 10.89 2.92
CA GLU A 76 -5.88 10.63 4.29
C GLU A 76 -6.12 9.12 4.50
N VAL A 77 -5.31 8.52 5.37
CA VAL A 77 -5.47 7.11 5.76
C VAL A 77 -6.46 7.05 6.93
N LYS A 78 -7.58 6.35 6.72
CA LYS A 78 -8.56 6.03 7.76
C LYS A 78 -8.50 4.54 8.07
N VAL A 79 -8.45 4.21 9.35
CA VAL A 79 -8.53 2.83 9.83
C VAL A 79 -9.96 2.56 10.23
N LEU A 80 -10.60 1.59 9.57
CA LEU A 80 -11.89 1.05 9.97
C LEU A 80 -11.63 -0.25 10.73
N GLN A 81 -11.76 -0.21 12.05
CA GLN A 81 -11.74 -1.42 12.88
C GLN A 81 -13.15 -2.00 12.92
N SER A 82 -13.27 -3.30 12.71
CA SER A 82 -14.56 -3.98 12.68
C SER A 82 -14.38 -5.44 13.08
N ASP A 83 -15.28 -5.94 13.93
CA ASP A 83 -15.31 -7.34 14.37
C ASP A 83 -16.07 -8.26 13.41
N ILE A 84 -16.43 -7.75 12.22
CA ILE A 84 -17.05 -8.56 11.16
C ILE A 84 -16.07 -9.59 10.60
N GLN A 85 -16.64 -10.69 10.11
CA GLN A 85 -15.87 -11.77 9.48
C GLN A 85 -15.07 -11.24 8.27
N PRO A 86 -13.90 -11.83 7.98
CA PRO A 86 -13.04 -11.38 6.88
C PRO A 86 -13.76 -11.26 5.54
N ILE A 87 -14.64 -12.21 5.22
CA ILE A 87 -15.37 -12.23 3.95
C ILE A 87 -16.39 -11.09 3.84
N ASP A 88 -17.11 -10.77 4.93
CA ASP A 88 -18.04 -9.63 4.96
C ASP A 88 -17.29 -8.30 4.87
N ARG A 89 -16.10 -8.23 5.47
CA ARG A 89 -15.19 -7.07 5.33
C ARG A 89 -14.72 -6.89 3.90
N ALA A 90 -14.42 -7.98 3.20
CA ALA A 90 -14.07 -7.92 1.78
C ALA A 90 -15.22 -7.37 0.94
N LEU A 91 -16.46 -7.81 1.18
CA LEU A 91 -17.63 -7.27 0.48
C LEU A 91 -17.80 -5.76 0.71
N GLN A 92 -17.60 -5.27 1.94
CA GLN A 92 -17.60 -3.83 2.21
C GLN A 92 -16.49 -3.08 1.44
N ALA A 93 -15.29 -3.65 1.34
CA ALA A 93 -14.21 -3.08 0.55
C ALA A 93 -14.54 -3.04 -0.95
N LEU A 94 -15.21 -4.06 -1.46
CA LEU A 94 -15.70 -4.13 -2.85
C LEU A 94 -16.74 -3.04 -3.13
N LEU A 95 -17.70 -2.82 -2.23
CA LEU A 95 -18.69 -1.74 -2.34
C LEU A 95 -18.01 -0.36 -2.40
N LEU A 96 -17.02 -0.12 -1.55
CA LEU A 96 -16.23 1.12 -1.57
C LEU A 96 -15.43 1.29 -2.85
N SER A 97 -14.84 0.20 -3.36
CA SER A 97 -14.14 0.20 -4.64
C SER A 97 -15.09 0.56 -5.77
N GLN A 98 -16.26 -0.08 -5.83
CA GLN A 98 -17.24 0.22 -6.88
C GLN A 98 -17.74 1.66 -6.83
N PHE A 99 -18.05 2.15 -5.64
CA PHE A 99 -18.41 3.55 -5.45
C PHE A 99 -17.34 4.50 -6.00
N ARG A 100 -16.06 4.28 -5.65
CA ARG A 100 -14.95 5.10 -6.14
C ARG A 100 -14.83 5.05 -7.66
N ARG A 101 -14.94 3.86 -8.24
CA ARG A 101 -14.90 3.66 -9.69
C ARG A 101 -16.00 4.48 -10.38
N LYS A 102 -17.24 4.39 -9.91
CA LYS A 102 -18.36 5.16 -10.48
C LYS A 102 -18.19 6.67 -10.32
N ILE A 103 -17.60 7.14 -9.22
CA ILE A 103 -17.24 8.55 -9.06
C ILE A 103 -16.20 8.96 -10.11
N PHE A 104 -15.14 8.17 -10.31
CA PHE A 104 -14.14 8.46 -11.34
C PHE A 104 -14.74 8.48 -12.75
N GLU A 105 -15.57 7.50 -13.10
CA GLU A 105 -16.25 7.42 -14.39
C GLU A 105 -17.16 8.64 -14.62
N LYS A 106 -17.90 9.08 -13.60
CA LYS A 106 -18.75 10.30 -13.65
C LYS A 106 -17.95 11.57 -13.96
N HIS A 107 -16.67 11.61 -13.58
CA HIS A 107 -15.76 12.72 -13.87
C HIS A 107 -14.87 12.49 -15.10
N GLY A 108 -15.15 11.44 -15.90
CA GLY A 108 -14.40 11.14 -17.12
C GLY A 108 -13.01 10.54 -16.87
N TRP A 109 -12.76 10.01 -15.66
CA TRP A 109 -11.47 9.41 -15.30
C TRP A 109 -11.55 7.89 -15.37
N MET A 110 -10.71 7.29 -16.20
CA MET A 110 -10.58 5.84 -16.33
C MET A 110 -9.61 5.28 -15.27
N ILE A 111 -10.02 5.33 -14.00
CA ILE A 111 -9.21 4.89 -12.86
C ILE A 111 -9.87 3.66 -12.23
N LYS A 112 -9.18 2.50 -12.28
CA LYS A 112 -9.58 1.30 -11.54
C LYS A 112 -9.06 1.38 -10.09
N PRO A 113 -9.93 1.37 -9.07
CA PRO A 113 -9.48 1.28 -7.69
C PRO A 113 -8.84 -0.07 -7.41
N VAL A 114 -7.85 -0.10 -6.51
CA VAL A 114 -7.10 -1.30 -6.13
C VAL A 114 -7.44 -1.69 -4.70
N ILE A 115 -7.64 -2.99 -4.48
CA ILE A 115 -7.84 -3.60 -3.17
C ILE A 115 -6.72 -4.63 -2.96
N LEU A 116 -6.13 -4.65 -1.76
CA LEU A 116 -5.19 -5.69 -1.34
C LEU A 116 -5.74 -6.38 -0.10
N PHE A 117 -6.10 -7.65 -0.24
CA PHE A 117 -6.35 -8.52 0.90
C PHE A 117 -5.04 -9.20 1.28
N LYS A 118 -4.68 -9.13 2.57
CA LYS A 118 -3.39 -9.63 3.06
C LYS A 118 -3.61 -10.58 4.23
N SER A 119 -3.05 -11.78 4.10
CA SER A 119 -2.98 -12.79 5.17
C SER A 119 -1.56 -12.89 5.72
N LYS A 120 -1.43 -13.52 6.90
CA LYS A 120 -0.13 -13.74 7.55
C LYS A 120 0.71 -14.80 6.84
N THR A 121 0.06 -15.83 6.31
CA THR A 121 0.72 -16.94 5.60
C THR A 121 0.17 -17.09 4.19
N ILE A 122 0.98 -17.69 3.30
CA ILE A 122 0.57 -18.01 1.92
C ILE A 122 -0.63 -18.98 1.93
N LYS A 123 -0.62 -19.96 2.86
CA LYS A 123 -1.73 -20.93 3.00
C LYS A 123 -3.05 -20.22 3.31
N ASP A 124 -3.05 -19.31 4.28
CA ASP A 124 -4.26 -18.56 4.65
C ASP A 124 -4.68 -17.59 3.53
N SER A 125 -3.71 -17.06 2.77
CA SER A 125 -3.99 -16.22 1.61
C SER A 125 -4.72 -17.00 0.51
N ASN A 126 -4.26 -18.21 0.20
CA ASN A 126 -4.88 -19.06 -0.81
C ASN A 126 -6.27 -19.54 -0.37
N ALA A 127 -6.41 -19.96 0.90
CA ALA A 127 -7.71 -20.38 1.44
C ALA A 127 -8.73 -19.24 1.40
N PHE A 128 -8.31 -18.01 1.77
CA PHE A 128 -9.17 -16.84 1.68
C PHE A 128 -9.52 -16.48 0.23
N PHE A 129 -8.59 -16.65 -0.72
CA PHE A 129 -8.87 -16.44 -2.13
C PHE A 129 -9.94 -17.40 -2.66
N ASP A 130 -9.87 -18.68 -2.31
CA ASP A 130 -10.89 -19.67 -2.70
C ASP A 130 -12.28 -19.35 -2.10
N GLU A 131 -12.31 -18.97 -0.82
CA GLU A 131 -13.52 -18.50 -0.13
C GLU A 131 -14.09 -17.24 -0.82
N PHE A 132 -13.24 -16.27 -1.10
CA PHE A 132 -13.58 -15.04 -1.80
C PHE A 132 -14.19 -15.33 -3.17
N MET A 133 -13.52 -16.15 -4.00
CA MET A 133 -14.00 -16.48 -5.34
C MET A 133 -15.34 -17.22 -5.30
N THR A 134 -15.54 -18.10 -4.32
CA THR A 134 -16.83 -18.77 -4.09
C THR A 134 -17.92 -17.75 -3.74
N LYS A 135 -17.61 -16.79 -2.85
CA LYS A 135 -18.56 -15.76 -2.44
C LYS A 135 -18.90 -14.81 -3.59
N ILE A 136 -17.94 -14.42 -4.41
CA ILE A 136 -18.18 -13.57 -5.58
C ILE A 136 -19.05 -14.28 -6.59
N LYS A 137 -18.73 -15.51 -7.00
CA LYS A 137 -19.53 -16.28 -7.97
C LYS A 137 -20.99 -16.47 -7.54
N GLY A 138 -21.25 -16.56 -6.23
CA GLY A 138 -22.58 -16.71 -5.65
C GLY A 138 -23.20 -15.42 -5.08
N LEU A 139 -22.64 -14.24 -5.37
CA LEU A 139 -23.09 -12.98 -4.76
C LEU A 139 -24.51 -12.62 -5.22
N THR A 140 -25.40 -12.28 -4.29
CA THR A 140 -26.80 -11.91 -4.59
C THR A 140 -27.16 -10.56 -3.99
N GLU A 141 -28.29 -9.97 -4.40
CA GLU A 141 -28.82 -8.76 -3.78
C GLU A 141 -29.13 -8.95 -2.29
N SER A 142 -29.49 -10.16 -1.87
CA SER A 142 -29.75 -10.51 -0.46
C SER A 142 -28.50 -10.35 0.40
N ASP A 143 -27.33 -10.71 -0.14
CA ASP A 143 -26.06 -10.52 0.58
C ASP A 143 -25.73 -9.04 0.77
N LEU A 144 -25.97 -8.22 -0.24
CA LEU A 144 -25.77 -6.77 -0.15
C LEU A 144 -26.81 -6.11 0.78
N ALA A 145 -28.05 -6.59 0.77
CA ALA A 145 -29.12 -6.12 1.66
C ALA A 145 -28.83 -6.44 3.13
N LYS A 146 -28.20 -7.59 3.42
CA LYS A 146 -27.74 -7.91 4.79
C LYS A 146 -26.67 -6.92 5.28
N ILE A 147 -25.76 -6.50 4.40
CA ILE A 147 -24.77 -5.47 4.75
C ILE A 147 -25.47 -4.13 5.00
N GLN A 148 -26.38 -3.74 4.11
CA GLN A 148 -27.11 -2.47 4.20
C GLN A 148 -27.99 -2.39 5.45
N SER A 149 -28.57 -3.50 5.90
CA SER A 149 -29.44 -3.56 7.07
C SER A 149 -28.69 -3.73 8.40
N ASN A 150 -27.36 -3.79 8.39
CA ASN A 150 -26.57 -3.88 9.62
C ASN A 150 -26.73 -2.58 10.44
N PRO A 151 -27.22 -2.65 11.70
CA PRO A 151 -27.42 -1.45 12.53
C PRO A 151 -26.10 -0.75 12.92
N ASN A 152 -24.97 -1.45 12.82
CA ASN A 152 -23.63 -0.92 13.10
C ASN A 152 -22.85 -0.64 11.80
N LEU A 153 -23.54 -0.38 10.69
CA LEU A 153 -22.89 -0.05 9.43
C LEU A 153 -22.10 1.27 9.56
N ASP A 154 -20.89 1.30 9.00
CA ASP A 154 -20.09 2.53 9.00
C ASP A 154 -20.79 3.65 8.21
N SER A 155 -20.76 4.87 8.74
CA SER A 155 -21.39 6.04 8.11
C SER A 155 -20.92 6.33 6.68
N ASN A 156 -19.70 5.93 6.29
CA ASN A 156 -19.25 6.06 4.90
C ASN A 156 -19.90 5.01 4.01
N LEU A 157 -20.15 3.80 4.51
CA LEU A 157 -20.87 2.75 3.77
C LEU A 157 -22.35 3.10 3.61
N GLU A 158 -22.98 3.74 4.60
CA GLU A 158 -24.33 4.29 4.45
C GLU A 158 -24.41 5.27 3.27
N LYS A 159 -23.44 6.19 3.16
CA LYS A 159 -23.33 7.14 2.04
C LYS A 159 -23.10 6.44 0.71
N VAL A 160 -22.36 5.33 0.70
CA VAL A 160 -22.15 4.50 -0.49
C VAL A 160 -23.47 3.91 -0.98
N PHE A 161 -24.27 3.30 -0.10
CA PHE A 161 -25.59 2.79 -0.47
C PHE A 161 -26.54 3.90 -0.91
N TYR A 162 -26.53 5.05 -0.22
CA TYR A 162 -27.31 6.22 -0.64
C TYR A 162 -26.91 6.70 -2.03
N TYR A 163 -25.61 6.73 -2.35
CA TYR A 163 -25.14 7.07 -3.68
C TYR A 163 -25.70 6.11 -4.73
N PHE A 164 -25.59 4.79 -4.52
CA PHE A 164 -26.13 3.81 -5.47
C PHE A 164 -27.64 3.99 -5.70
N GLN A 165 -28.40 4.15 -4.61
CA GLN A 165 -29.84 4.39 -4.68
C GLN A 165 -30.18 5.68 -5.44
N SER A 166 -29.48 6.79 -5.14
CA SER A 166 -29.71 8.08 -5.81
C SER A 166 -29.38 8.08 -7.31
N ASN A 167 -28.52 7.15 -7.74
CA ASN A 167 -28.16 6.94 -9.16
C ASN A 167 -28.92 5.75 -9.78
N GLN A 168 -30.00 5.27 -9.14
CA GLN A 168 -30.85 4.18 -9.65
C GLN A 168 -30.11 2.85 -9.88
N ILE A 169 -29.04 2.60 -9.12
CA ILE A 169 -28.29 1.35 -9.14
C ILE A 169 -28.95 0.42 -8.12
N THR A 170 -29.63 -0.61 -8.61
CA THR A 170 -30.25 -1.64 -7.76
C THR A 170 -29.18 -2.55 -7.14
N LEU A 171 -29.52 -3.20 -6.03
CA LEU A 171 -28.62 -4.18 -5.41
C LEU A 171 -28.35 -5.38 -6.32
N GLU A 172 -29.32 -5.76 -7.15
CA GLU A 172 -29.15 -6.81 -8.16
C GLU A 172 -28.11 -6.41 -9.21
N ASN A 173 -28.24 -5.21 -9.79
CA ASN A 173 -27.25 -4.68 -10.74
C ASN A 173 -25.87 -4.60 -10.09
N LEU A 174 -25.79 -4.12 -8.85
CA LEU A 174 -24.53 -4.01 -8.12
C LEU A 174 -23.89 -5.38 -7.86
N ALA A 175 -24.68 -6.41 -7.54
CA ALA A 175 -24.17 -7.76 -7.37
C ALA A 175 -23.57 -8.31 -8.69
N LEU A 176 -24.27 -8.14 -9.81
CA LEU A 176 -23.77 -8.53 -11.14
C LEU A 176 -22.50 -7.77 -11.54
N GLU A 177 -22.46 -6.47 -11.28
CA GLU A 177 -21.27 -5.65 -11.53
C GLU A 177 -20.07 -6.15 -10.71
N LEU A 178 -20.27 -6.45 -9.42
CA LEU A 178 -19.21 -6.97 -8.56
C LEU A 178 -18.74 -8.36 -8.99
N GLN A 179 -19.66 -9.24 -9.41
CA GLN A 179 -19.33 -10.54 -10.00
C GLN A 179 -18.42 -10.39 -11.23
N GLU A 180 -18.78 -9.50 -12.15
CA GLU A 180 -18.05 -9.31 -13.39
C GLU A 180 -16.69 -8.63 -13.17
N GLU A 181 -16.61 -7.69 -12.24
CA GLU A 181 -15.36 -6.94 -11.97
C GLU A 181 -14.31 -7.76 -11.22
N PHE A 182 -14.76 -8.62 -10.31
CA PHE A 182 -13.91 -9.45 -9.46
C PHE A 182 -13.95 -10.93 -9.89
N ALA A 183 -14.29 -11.18 -11.16
CA ALA A 183 -14.15 -12.49 -11.78
C ALA A 183 -12.70 -12.99 -11.70
N GLU A 184 -12.51 -14.31 -11.71
CA GLU A 184 -11.22 -14.96 -11.43
C GLU A 184 -10.10 -14.50 -12.36
N ASN A 185 -10.42 -14.23 -13.62
CA ASN A 185 -9.49 -13.75 -14.65
C ASN A 185 -9.17 -12.24 -14.56
N LYS A 186 -9.74 -11.53 -13.59
CA LYS A 186 -9.57 -10.09 -13.36
C LYS A 186 -9.04 -9.74 -11.97
N CYS A 187 -8.81 -10.76 -11.13
CA CYS A 187 -8.26 -10.70 -9.79
C CYS A 187 -6.77 -11.07 -9.79
#